data_AF-A0A6B3E8N4-F1
#
_entry.id   AF-A0A6B3E8N4-F1
#
_cell.length_a   1.000
_cell.length_b   1.000
_cell.length_c   1.000
_cell.angle_alpha   90.00
_cell.angle_beta   90.00
_cell.angle_gamma   90.00
#
_symmetry.space_group_name_H-M   'P 1'
#
loop_
_entity.id
_entity.type
_entity.pdbx_description
1 polymer ?
#
loop_
_entity_poly.entity_id
_entity_poly.type
_entity_poly.pdbx_seq_one_letter_code
_entity_poly.pdbx_strand_id
1 'polypeptide(L)'
;LRQVHAWNQDFVRTSASGQRYEQLAREIDNALNFMRACGTDPEEFRTVEFYSSHEALLMDYESALTRVDSRTGRLYDVSAHMVWIGERTR
;
A
#
# COMPACT_ATOMS: atom_id res chain seq x y z
N LEU A 1 3.11 -11.09 3.43
CA LEU A 1 2.20 -10.80 4.58
C LEU A 1 2.69 -11.28 5.95
N ARG A 2 3.28 -12.48 6.10
CA ARG A 2 3.67 -13.03 7.42
C ARG A 2 4.59 -12.14 8.26
N GLN A 3 5.56 -11.48 7.64
CA GLN A 3 6.52 -10.60 8.33
C GLN A 3 5.86 -9.32 8.87
N VAL A 4 4.88 -8.77 8.15
CA VAL A 4 4.09 -7.61 8.59
C VAL A 4 3.23 -7.95 9.81
N HIS A 5 2.66 -9.16 9.86
CA HIS A 5 1.88 -9.60 11.02
C HIS A 5 2.75 -9.75 12.27
N ALA A 6 3.98 -10.28 12.14
CA ALA A 6 4.93 -10.37 13.24
C ALA A 6 5.30 -8.99 13.81
N TRP A 7 5.50 -7.99 12.94
CA TRP A 7 5.74 -6.60 13.37
C TRP A 7 4.53 -5.97 14.08
N ASN A 8 3.31 -6.24 13.60
CA ASN A 8 2.10 -5.79 14.28
C ASN A 8 1.96 -6.38 15.69
N GLN A 9 2.26 -7.68 15.86
CA GLN A 9 2.24 -8.33 17.18
C GLN A 9 3.30 -7.75 18.12
N ASP A 10 4.51 -7.44 17.62
CA ASP A 10 5.57 -6.83 18.42
C ASP A 10 5.22 -5.40 18.87
N PHE A 11 4.60 -4.61 17.99
CA PHE A 11 4.05 -3.28 18.32
C PHE A 11 2.96 -3.35 19.40
N VAL A 12 2.02 -4.29 19.27
CA VAL A 12 0.95 -4.48 20.26
C VAL A 12 1.51 -4.89 21.62
N ARG A 13 2.57 -5.72 21.66
CA ARG A 13 3.21 -6.16 22.90
C ARG A 13 3.98 -5.04 23.62
N THR A 14 4.53 -4.09 22.89
CA THR A 14 5.41 -3.03 23.43
C THR A 14 4.68 -1.71 23.74
N SER A 15 3.45 -1.53 23.26
CA SER A 15 2.66 -0.31 23.48
C SER A 15 1.77 -0.40 24.71
N ALA A 16 1.74 0.65 25.54
CA ALA A 16 0.81 0.78 26.68
C ALA A 16 -0.68 0.77 26.26
N SER A 17 -0.98 1.09 25.00
CA SER A 17 -2.33 0.99 24.41
C SER A 17 -2.58 -0.31 23.66
N GLY A 18 -1.62 -1.25 23.69
CA GLY A 18 -1.66 -2.50 22.92
C GLY A 18 -2.85 -3.39 23.22
N GLN A 19 -3.32 -3.42 24.47
CA GLN A 19 -4.52 -4.19 24.87
C GLN A 19 -5.75 -3.86 24.02
N ARG A 20 -5.88 -2.60 23.57
CA ARG A 20 -7.02 -2.18 22.72
C ARG A 20 -6.99 -2.80 21.33
N TYR A 21 -5.81 -3.17 20.84
CA TYR A 21 -5.61 -3.76 19.50
C TYR A 21 -5.40 -5.28 19.54
N GLU A 22 -5.27 -5.87 20.73
CA GLU A 22 -4.96 -7.29 20.91
C GLU A 22 -6.07 -8.21 20.42
N GLN A 23 -7.34 -7.82 20.59
CA GLN A 23 -8.47 -8.59 20.06
C GLN A 23 -8.46 -8.63 18.53
N LEU A 24 -8.28 -7.48 17.89
CA LEU A 24 -8.20 -7.39 16.43
C LEU A 24 -7.00 -8.17 15.88
N ALA A 25 -5.84 -8.08 16.55
CA ALA A 25 -4.66 -8.82 16.16
C ALA A 25 -4.89 -10.35 16.23
N ARG A 26 -5.58 -10.84 17.27
CA ARG A 26 -5.96 -12.24 17.42
C ARG A 26 -6.95 -12.71 16.35
N GLU A 27 -7.94 -11.89 16.00
CA GLU A 27 -8.90 -12.22 14.94
C GLU A 27 -8.21 -12.33 13.57
N ILE A 28 -7.28 -11.42 13.26
CA ILE A 28 -6.46 -11.49 12.04
C ILE A 28 -5.60 -12.77 12.03
N ASP A 29 -4.95 -13.12 13.15
CA ASP A 29 -4.13 -14.33 13.24
C ASP A 29 -4.97 -15.61 13.02
N ASN A 30 -6.16 -15.68 13.65
CA ASN A 30 -7.08 -16.80 13.46
C ASN A 30 -7.52 -16.95 12.00
N ALA A 31 -7.83 -15.84 11.30
CA ALA A 31 -8.18 -15.87 9.88
C ALA A 31 -7.01 -16.35 9.00
N LEU A 32 -5.78 -15.88 9.27
CA LEU A 32 -4.57 -16.33 8.58
C LEU A 32 -4.31 -17.82 8.80
N ASN A 33 -4.51 -18.31 10.02
CA ASN A 33 -4.35 -19.74 10.37
C ASN A 33 -5.44 -20.60 9.74
N PHE A 34 -6.68 -20.12 9.67
CA PHE A 34 -7.78 -20.79 8.98
C PHE A 34 -7.49 -20.97 7.49
N MET A 35 -7.03 -19.92 6.79
CA MET A 35 -6.67 -20.00 5.38
C MET A 35 -5.57 -21.05 5.12
N ARG A 36 -4.59 -21.16 6.03
CA ARG A 36 -3.57 -22.22 5.96
C ARG A 36 -4.15 -23.62 6.20
N ALA A 37 -5.03 -23.77 7.19
CA ALA A 37 -5.68 -25.05 7.50
C ALA A 37 -6.55 -25.55 6.34
N CYS A 38 -7.14 -24.64 5.55
CA CYS A 38 -7.85 -24.98 4.32
C CYS A 38 -6.92 -25.41 3.15
N GLY A 39 -5.59 -25.34 3.33
CA GLY A 39 -4.62 -25.72 2.30
C GLY A 39 -4.42 -24.68 1.19
N THR A 40 -4.92 -23.46 1.39
CA THR A 40 -4.77 -22.38 0.42
C THR A 40 -3.42 -21.68 0.62
N ASP A 41 -2.53 -21.74 -0.37
CA ASP A 41 -1.34 -20.88 -0.49
C ASP A 41 -1.42 -20.04 -1.77
N PRO A 42 -2.30 -19.02 -1.82
CA PRO A 42 -2.38 -18.11 -2.95
C PRO A 42 -1.05 -17.40 -3.16
N GLU A 43 -0.54 -17.40 -4.40
CA GLU A 43 0.66 -16.66 -4.77
C GLU A 43 0.49 -15.15 -4.50
N GLU A 44 -0.76 -14.66 -4.50
CA GLU A 44 -1.13 -13.28 -4.16
C GLU A 44 -0.68 -12.86 -2.74
N PHE A 45 -0.41 -13.80 -1.82
CA PHE A 45 0.11 -13.45 -0.48
C PHE A 45 1.62 -13.22 -0.42
N ARG A 46 2.33 -13.54 -1.49
CA ARG A 46 3.79 -13.34 -1.61
C ARG A 46 4.15 -12.00 -2.22
N THR A 47 3.27 -11.44 -3.05
CA THR A 47 3.47 -10.13 -3.69
C THR A 47 2.50 -9.10 -3.15
N VAL A 48 2.87 -7.83 -3.27
CA VAL A 48 1.95 -6.71 -3.01
C VAL A 48 2.16 -5.70 -4.13
N GLU A 49 1.08 -5.07 -4.58
CA GLU A 49 1.20 -3.91 -5.45
C GLU A 49 1.56 -2.70 -4.60
N PHE A 50 2.68 -2.05 -4.93
CA PHE A 50 3.13 -0.84 -4.26
C PHE A 50 3.13 0.32 -5.25
N TYR A 51 2.36 1.35 -4.95
CA TYR A 51 2.15 2.51 -5.81
C TYR A 51 2.88 3.73 -5.26
N SER A 52 3.42 4.56 -6.15
CA SER A 52 4.06 5.83 -5.83
C SER A 52 3.11 7.00 -6.03
N SER A 53 3.24 8.03 -5.20
CA SER A 53 2.50 9.29 -5.31
C SER A 53 3.27 10.49 -4.77
N HIS A 54 3.06 11.67 -5.35
CA HIS A 54 3.59 12.95 -4.86
C HIS A 54 2.72 14.15 -5.30
N GLU A 55 3.01 15.33 -4.74
CA GLU A 55 2.37 16.58 -5.17
C GLU A 55 2.97 17.04 -6.50
N ALA A 56 2.14 17.22 -7.53
CA ALA A 56 2.54 17.75 -8.84
C ALA A 56 2.85 19.24 -8.74
N LEU A 57 4.00 19.56 -8.14
CA LEU A 57 4.38 20.93 -7.77
C LEU A 57 5.25 21.60 -8.84
N LEU A 58 6.20 20.86 -9.43
CA LEU A 58 7.17 21.39 -10.38
C LEU A 58 6.76 21.05 -11.81
N MET A 59 6.06 21.97 -12.49
CA MET A 59 5.54 21.73 -13.84
C MET A 59 6.61 21.36 -14.87
N ASP A 60 7.83 21.87 -14.76
CA ASP A 60 8.94 21.49 -15.65
C ASP A 60 9.33 20.00 -15.47
N TYR A 61 9.22 19.48 -14.25
CA TYR A 61 9.47 18.06 -13.96
C TYR A 61 8.32 17.18 -14.48
N GLU A 62 7.07 17.53 -14.17
CA GLU A 62 5.91 16.73 -14.55
C GLU A 62 5.70 16.72 -16.08
N SER A 63 5.89 17.87 -16.75
CA SER A 63 5.78 17.95 -18.21
C SER A 63 6.86 17.12 -18.93
N ALA A 64 8.08 17.11 -18.42
CA ALA A 64 9.17 16.29 -18.96
C ALA A 64 8.92 14.77 -18.80
N LEU A 65 8.11 14.38 -17.81
CA LEU A 65 7.73 12.98 -17.55
C LEU A 65 6.37 12.60 -18.13
N THR A 66 5.70 13.50 -18.85
CA THR A 66 4.46 13.15 -19.55
C THR A 66 4.74 12.29 -20.78
N ARG A 67 3.97 11.21 -20.98
CA ARG A 67 4.07 10.28 -22.11
C ARG A 67 2.72 10.07 -22.77
N VAL A 68 2.73 9.82 -24.08
CA VAL A 68 1.53 9.39 -24.82
C VAL A 68 1.39 7.89 -24.65
N ASP A 69 0.27 7.44 -24.09
CA ASP A 69 -0.04 6.02 -24.00
C ASP A 69 -0.32 5.47 -25.41
N SER A 70 0.45 4.45 -25.80
CA SER A 70 0.31 3.74 -27.08
C SER A 70 -1.07 3.11 -27.31
N ARG A 71 -1.82 2.80 -26.26
CA ARG A 71 -3.12 2.11 -26.36
C ARG A 71 -4.29 3.06 -26.51
N THR A 72 -4.25 4.19 -25.80
CA THR A 72 -5.36 5.15 -25.76
C THR A 72 -5.08 6.48 -26.47
N GLY A 73 -3.82 6.77 -26.78
CA GLY A 73 -3.37 8.06 -27.32
C GLY A 73 -3.45 9.21 -26.31
N ARG A 74 -3.76 8.95 -25.03
CA ARG A 74 -3.87 9.98 -23.99
C ARG A 74 -2.51 10.28 -23.38
N LEU A 75 -2.37 11.50 -22.87
CA LEU A 75 -1.21 11.90 -22.09
C LEU A 75 -1.37 11.39 -20.65
N TYR A 76 -0.32 10.73 -20.17
CA TYR A 76 -0.18 10.31 -18.78
C TYR A 76 1.12 10.88 -18.24
N ASP A 77 1.04 11.51 -17.07
CA ASP A 77 2.23 11.76 -16.27
C ASP A 77 2.72 10.43 -15.70
N VAL A 78 3.97 10.05 -16.00
CA VAL A 78 4.58 8.81 -15.48
C VAL A 78 5.63 9.07 -14.41
N SER A 79 5.61 10.25 -13.79
CA SER A 79 6.41 10.55 -12.59
C SER A 79 5.96 9.74 -11.37
N ALA A 80 4.68 9.40 -11.28
CA ALA A 80 4.08 8.56 -10.26
C ALA A 80 2.79 7.88 -10.74
N HIS A 81 2.20 7.00 -9.92
CA HIS A 81 0.93 6.35 -10.24
C HIS A 81 -0.28 7.25 -9.97
N MET A 82 -0.15 8.14 -9.00
CA MET A 82 -1.12 9.18 -8.68
C MET A 82 -0.37 10.44 -8.26
N VAL A 83 -0.78 11.59 -8.78
CA VAL A 83 -0.30 12.90 -8.32
C VAL A 83 -1.48 13.72 -7.78
N TRP A 84 -1.21 14.66 -6.86
CA TRP A 84 -2.22 15.59 -6.36
C TRP A 84 -1.78 17.05 -6.54
N ILE A 85 -2.76 17.95 -6.48
CA ILE A 85 -2.54 19.40 -6.45
C ILE A 85 -2.75 19.87 -5.01
N GLY A 86 -1.77 20.56 -4.45
CA GLY A 86 -1.87 21.09 -3.09
C GLY A 86 -2.81 22.28 -2.99
N GLU A 87 -3.27 22.59 -1.77
CA GLU A 87 -4.20 23.71 -1.53
C GLU A 87 -3.64 25.08 -1.98
N ARG A 88 -2.33 25.24 -1.99
CA ARG A 88 -1.65 26.50 -2.36
C ARG A 88 -1.38 26.63 -3.86
N THR A 89 -1.70 25.61 -4.64
CA THR A 89 -1.34 25.49 -6.06
C THR A 89 -2.52 25.07 -6.94
N ARG A 90 -3.75 25.12 -6.42
CA ARG A 90 -5.00 24.80 -7.15
C ARG A 90 -5.63 25.95 -7.91
#